data_AF-A0A4Y2DPG2-F1
#
_entry.id   AF-A0A4Y2DPG2-F1
#
_cell.length_a   1.000
_cell.length_b   1.000
_cell.length_c   1.000
_cell.angle_alpha   90.00
_cell.angle_beta   90.00
_cell.angle_gamma   90.00
#
_symmetry.space_group_name_H-M   'P 1'
#
loop_
_entity.id
_entity.type
_entity.pdbx_description
1 polymer ?
#
loop_
_entity_poly.entity_id
_entity_poly.type
_entity_poly.pdbx_seq_one_letter_code
_entity_poly.pdbx_strand_id
1 'polypeptide(L)'
;MNGEYCRPPLGLSLDDNVADNWRKFKQQFTIYMKASGHDKKGSNVKVAIFLNAVGEEAIELFNTFDLQEEDRNDYDKVLTAFKNHITPKTNVVVQRFIFNSRM
;
A
#
# COMPACT_ATOMS: atom_id res chain seq x y z
N MET A 1 -19.57 2.30 25.76
CA MET A 1 -19.17 1.30 24.75
C MET A 1 -18.69 2.08 23.53
N ASN A 2 -17.41 2.45 23.49
CA ASN A 2 -16.87 3.17 22.34
C ASN A 2 -16.31 2.12 21.40
N GLY A 3 -17.07 1.80 20.36
CA GLY A 3 -16.61 0.92 19.29
C GLY A 3 -15.35 1.52 18.69
N GLU A 4 -14.22 0.87 18.91
CA GLU A 4 -13.00 1.10 18.15
C GLU A 4 -13.24 0.56 16.75
N TYR A 5 -14.03 1.30 15.96
CA TYR A 5 -14.23 1.03 14.55
C TYR A 5 -12.86 1.18 13.89
N CYS A 6 -12.25 0.03 13.59
CA CYS A 6 -11.14 -0.08 12.66
C CYS A 6 -11.61 0.60 11.36
N ARG A 7 -11.27 1.88 11.21
CA ARG A 7 -11.72 2.66 10.05
C ARG A 7 -11.14 1.95 8.83
N PRO A 8 -11.98 1.57 7.83
CA PRO A 8 -11.44 1.05 6.59
C PRO A 8 -10.46 2.09 6.05
N PRO A 9 -9.32 1.66 5.50
CA PRO A 9 -8.36 2.60 4.94
C PRO A 9 -9.10 3.49 3.93
N LEU A 10 -9.08 4.80 4.17
CA LEU A 10 -9.57 5.75 3.19
C LEU A 10 -8.71 5.54 1.94
N GLY A 11 -9.34 5.31 0.78
CA GLY A 11 -8.64 5.07 -0.49
C GLY A 11 -7.50 6.07 -0.72
N LEU A 12 -6.49 5.65 -1.48
CA LEU A 12 -5.31 6.45 -1.70
C LEU A 12 -5.69 7.74 -2.44
N SER A 13 -5.70 8.87 -1.74
CA SER A 13 -5.89 10.17 -2.36
C SER A 13 -4.63 10.57 -3.11
N LEU A 14 -4.73 10.74 -4.43
CA LEU A 14 -3.63 11.18 -5.30
C LEU A 14 -3.40 12.72 -5.28
N ASP A 15 -4.11 13.45 -4.41
CA ASP A 15 -4.06 14.91 -4.28
C ASP A 15 -2.78 15.45 -3.61
N ASP A 16 -2.32 16.63 -4.06
CA ASP A 16 -1.17 17.51 -3.70
C ASP A 16 0.12 16.84 -3.19
N ASN A 17 0.02 15.97 -2.19
CA ASN A 17 1.11 15.26 -1.52
C ASN A 17 0.93 13.73 -1.53
N VAL A 18 0.76 13.16 -2.73
CA VAL A 18 0.55 11.72 -2.99
C VAL A 18 1.49 10.78 -2.22
N ALA A 19 2.74 11.18 -1.97
CA ALA A 19 3.69 10.34 -1.25
C ALA A 19 3.47 10.29 0.26
N ASP A 20 3.03 11.39 0.88
CA ASP A 20 2.63 11.37 2.29
C ASP A 20 1.33 10.60 2.48
N ASN A 21 0.38 10.77 1.54
CA ASN A 21 -0.87 9.99 1.50
C ASN A 21 -0.59 8.49 1.34
N TRP A 22 0.35 8.11 0.45
CA TRP A 22 0.82 6.74 0.30
C TRP A 22 1.44 6.19 1.58
N ARG A 23 2.27 6.97 2.27
CA ARG A 23 2.88 6.55 3.54
C ARG A 23 1.81 6.30 4.60
N LYS A 24 0.85 7.21 4.76
CA LYS A 24 -0.29 7.08 5.68
C LYS A 24 -1.16 5.87 5.34
N PHE A 25 -1.50 5.71 4.07
CA PHE A 25 -2.27 4.58 3.56
C PHE A 25 -1.57 3.25 3.87
N LYS A 26 -0.29 3.11 3.51
CA LYS A 26 0.49 1.89 3.76
C LYS A 26 0.55 1.55 5.25
N GLN A 27 0.69 2.55 6.11
CA GLN A 27 0.68 2.36 7.56
C GLN A 27 -0.70 1.89 8.06
N GLN A 28 -1.78 2.55 7.64
CA GLN A 28 -3.15 2.12 7.98
C GLN A 28 -3.45 0.71 7.45
N PHE A 29 -3.05 0.41 6.22
CA PHE A 29 -3.22 -0.91 5.61
C PHE A 29 -2.48 -2.00 6.38
N THR A 30 -1.24 -1.72 6.83
CA THR A 30 -0.46 -2.66 7.65
C THR A 30 -1.14 -2.90 9.00
N ILE A 31 -1.67 -1.86 9.63
CA ILE A 31 -2.42 -1.98 10.89
C ILE A 31 -3.70 -2.79 10.66
N TYR A 32 -4.44 -2.51 9.59
CA TYR A 32 -5.65 -3.23 9.22
C TYR A 32 -5.38 -4.73 8.95
N MET A 33 -4.30 -5.05 8.23
CA MET A 33 -3.88 -6.42 7.96
C MET A 33 -3.52 -7.18 9.24
N LYS A 34 -2.80 -6.53 10.16
CA LYS A 34 -2.47 -7.11 11.48
C LYS A 34 -3.71 -7.28 12.35
N ALA A 35 -4.57 -6.26 12.42
CA ALA A 35 -5.79 -6.28 13.22
C ALA A 35 -6.82 -7.30 12.70
N SER A 36 -6.95 -7.44 11.39
CA SER A 36 -7.86 -8.43 10.76
C SER A 36 -7.28 -9.85 10.74
N GLY A 37 -6.04 -10.05 11.19
CA GLY A 37 -5.36 -11.36 11.11
C GLY A 37 -5.04 -11.82 9.67
N HIS A 38 -5.15 -10.93 8.69
CA HIS A 38 -4.89 -11.21 7.28
C HIS A 38 -3.39 -11.18 6.92
N ASP A 39 -2.54 -10.78 7.86
CA ASP A 39 -1.08 -10.78 7.75
C ASP A 39 -0.49 -12.17 7.37
N LYS A 40 -1.13 -13.27 7.79
CA LYS A 40 -0.66 -14.64 7.49
C LYS A 40 -1.18 -15.21 6.17
N LYS A 41 -2.01 -14.48 5.40
CA LYS A 41 -2.54 -14.98 4.13
C LYS A 41 -1.50 -14.89 3.00
N GLY A 42 -1.70 -15.68 1.95
CA GLY A 42 -0.84 -15.71 0.77
C GLY A 42 -0.81 -14.37 0.02
N SER A 43 0.27 -14.11 -0.71
CA SER A 43 0.53 -12.85 -1.42
C SER A 43 -0.62 -12.41 -2.33
N ASN A 44 -1.24 -13.34 -3.07
CA ASN A 44 -2.39 -13.06 -3.93
C ASN A 44 -3.56 -12.44 -3.14
N VAL A 45 -3.90 -12.99 -1.97
CA VAL A 45 -5.00 -12.45 -1.14
C VAL A 45 -4.63 -11.07 -0.59
N LYS A 46 -3.36 -10.87 -0.23
CA LYS A 46 -2.87 -9.55 0.21
C LYS A 46 -2.98 -8.52 -0.90
N VAL A 47 -2.66 -8.88 -2.15
CA VAL A 47 -2.84 -8.01 -3.32
C VAL A 47 -4.32 -7.68 -3.52
N ALA A 48 -5.21 -8.67 -3.47
CA ALA A 48 -6.64 -8.43 -3.64
C ALA A 48 -7.20 -7.48 -2.56
N ILE A 49 -6.84 -7.68 -1.29
CA ILE A 49 -7.23 -6.78 -0.19
C ILE A 49 -6.61 -5.39 -0.39
N PHE A 50 -5.36 -5.32 -0.84
CA PHE A 50 -4.68 -4.07 -1.13
C PHE A 50 -5.37 -3.29 -2.25
N LEU A 51 -5.68 -3.93 -3.38
CA LEU A 51 -6.39 -3.33 -4.51
C LEU A 51 -7.80 -2.89 -4.10
N ASN A 52 -8.48 -3.67 -3.25
CA ASN A 52 -9.78 -3.29 -2.71
C ASN A 52 -9.69 -2.06 -1.77
N ALA A 53 -8.63 -1.98 -0.96
CA ALA A 53 -8.42 -0.89 -0.02
C ALA A 53 -7.94 0.41 -0.68
N VAL A 54 -7.11 0.31 -1.72
CA VAL A 54 -6.46 1.46 -2.34
C VAL A 54 -7.42 2.31 -3.16
N GLY A 55 -8.53 1.73 -3.62
CA GLY A 55 -9.59 2.43 -4.34
C GLY A 55 -9.38 2.48 -5.86
N GLU A 56 -10.38 3.01 -6.56
CA GLU A 56 -10.48 2.96 -8.02
C GLU A 56 -9.32 3.67 -8.74
N GLU A 57 -8.93 4.87 -8.28
CA GLU A 57 -7.80 5.64 -8.85
C GLU A 57 -6.49 4.85 -8.86
N ALA A 58 -6.22 4.10 -7.79
CA ALA A 58 -5.01 3.30 -7.70
C ALA A 58 -5.14 1.97 -8.45
N ILE A 59 -6.35 1.43 -8.62
CA ILE A 59 -6.60 0.31 -9.53
C ILE A 59 -6.32 0.73 -10.98
N GLU A 60 -6.73 1.93 -11.39
CA GLU A 60 -6.37 2.47 -12.71
C GLU A 60 -4.85 2.54 -12.87
N LEU A 61 -4.15 3.04 -11.84
CA LEU A 61 -2.70 3.07 -11.85
C LEU A 61 -2.09 1.66 -11.96
N PHE A 62 -2.64 0.69 -11.23
CA PHE A 62 -2.23 -0.71 -11.33
C PHE A 62 -2.42 -1.28 -12.74
N ASN A 63 -3.50 -0.92 -13.42
CA ASN A 63 -3.75 -1.32 -14.80
C ASN A 63 -2.76 -0.69 -15.80
N THR A 64 -2.18 0.47 -15.46
CA THR A 64 -1.10 1.06 -16.27
C THR A 64 0.25 0.37 -16.08
N PHE A 65 0.42 -0.43 -15.02
CA PHE A 65 1.66 -1.14 -14.80
C PHE A 65 1.78 -2.35 -15.73
N ASP A 66 2.87 -2.38 -16.48
CA ASP A 66 3.27 -3.53 -17.29
C ASP A 66 3.90 -4.61 -16.39
N LEU A 67 3.07 -5.19 -15.51
CA LEU A 67 3.43 -6.31 -14.65
C LEU A 67 2.88 -7.61 -15.24
N GLN A 68 3.69 -8.66 -15.24
CA GLN A 68 3.23 -10.01 -15.60
C GLN A 68 2.25 -10.53 -14.56
N GLU A 69 1.41 -11.50 -14.95
CA GLU A 69 0.39 -12.08 -14.06
C GLU A 69 1.00 -12.66 -12.77
N GLU A 70 2.22 -13.17 -12.85
CA GLU A 70 3.03 -13.65 -11.73
C GLU A 70 3.35 -12.52 -10.74
N ASP A 71 3.85 -11.39 -11.26
CA ASP A 71 4.18 -10.19 -10.47
C ASP A 71 2.93 -9.50 -9.93
N ARG A 72 1.80 -9.56 -10.65
CA ARG A 72 0.50 -9.05 -10.19
C ARG A 72 -0.03 -9.82 -8.98
N ASN A 73 0.39 -11.06 -8.79
CA ASN A 73 0.06 -11.87 -7.62
C ASN A 73 1.07 -11.73 -6.47
N ASP A 74 2.20 -11.06 -6.73
CA ASP A 74 3.23 -10.83 -5.73
C ASP A 74 3.07 -9.46 -5.06
N TYR A 75 2.72 -9.49 -3.77
CA TYR A 75 2.47 -8.28 -2.99
C TYR A 75 3.68 -7.34 -2.95
N ASP A 76 4.91 -7.86 -2.91
CA ASP A 76 6.12 -7.03 -2.87
C ASP A 76 6.36 -6.33 -4.21
N LYS A 77 6.17 -7.04 -5.33
CA LYS A 77 6.27 -6.48 -6.67
C LYS A 77 5.21 -5.42 -6.93
N VAL A 78 3.96 -5.68 -6.60
CA VAL A 78 2.87 -4.71 -6.73
C VAL A 78 3.20 -3.45 -5.91
N LEU A 79 3.55 -3.62 -4.64
CA LEU A 79 3.89 -2.51 -3.76
C LEU A 79 5.10 -1.71 -4.26
N THR A 80 6.09 -2.39 -4.85
CA THR A 80 7.27 -1.76 -5.44
C THR A 80 6.93 -0.98 -6.71
N ALA A 81 6.04 -1.48 -7.56
CA ALA A 81 5.57 -0.77 -8.75
C ALA A 81 4.82 0.52 -8.35
N PHE A 82 3.89 0.42 -7.40
CA PHE A 82 3.21 1.59 -6.83
C PHE A 82 4.20 2.58 -6.22
N LYS A 83 5.16 2.08 -5.42
CA LYS A 83 6.20 2.91 -4.84
C LYS A 83 7.01 3.59 -5.95
N ASN A 84 7.44 2.90 -7.00
CA ASN A 84 8.20 3.49 -8.10
C ASN A 84 7.40 4.48 -8.94
N HIS A 85 6.08 4.42 -8.92
CA HIS A 85 5.25 5.42 -9.57
C HIS A 85 5.04 6.66 -8.68
N ILE A 86 4.86 6.46 -7.38
CA ILE A 86 4.58 7.52 -6.39
C ILE A 86 5.87 8.21 -5.87
N THR A 87 6.98 7.47 -5.78
CA THR A 87 8.27 7.88 -5.18
C THR A 87 9.22 8.69 -6.07
N PRO A 88 9.17 8.73 -7.42
CA PRO A 88 10.06 9.63 -8.18
C PRO A 88 9.88 11.10 -7.78
N LYS A 89 8.72 11.50 -7.23
CA LYS A 89 8.52 12.81 -6.60
C LYS A 89 9.09 12.96 -5.17
N THR A 90 9.44 11.87 -4.48
CA THR A 90 9.72 11.84 -3.01
C THR A 90 10.88 10.91 -2.63
N ASN A 91 11.87 10.72 -3.50
CA ASN A 91 12.92 9.71 -3.29
C ASN A 91 13.94 10.04 -2.16
N VAL A 92 13.82 11.20 -1.50
CA VAL A 92 14.78 11.62 -0.47
C VAL A 92 14.45 11.09 0.94
N VAL A 93 13.18 10.76 1.25
CA VAL A 93 12.74 10.58 2.64
C VAL A 93 12.62 9.10 3.07
N VAL A 94 12.19 8.21 2.17
CA VAL A 94 11.87 6.81 2.54
C VAL A 94 13.12 5.96 2.80
N GLN A 95 14.25 6.27 2.16
CA GLN A 95 15.52 5.56 2.36
C GLN A 95 15.99 5.61 3.84
N ARG A 96 15.61 6.65 4.59
CA ARG A 96 15.92 6.76 6.02
C ARG A 96 15.10 5.85 6.93
N PHE A 97 13.85 5.53 6.57
CA PHE A 97 12.97 4.75 7.44
C PHE A 97 13.39 3.27 7.51
N ILE A 98 13.91 2.75 6.41
CA ILE A 98 14.44 1.38 6.33
C ILE A 98 15.80 1.30 7.05
N PHE A 99 16.60 2.37 7.00
CA PHE A 99 17.90 2.41 7.66
C PHE A 99 17.82 2.49 9.19
N ASN A 100 16.73 3.03 9.76
CA ASN A 100 16.58 3.23 11.21
C ASN A 100 15.84 2.07 11.95
N SER A 101 15.51 0.97 11.29
CA SER A 101 14.84 -0.18 11.95
C SER A 101 15.80 -1.33 12.28
N ARG A 102 17.12 -1.07 12.27
CA ARG A 102 18.16 -1.99 12.74
C ARG A 102 19.13 -1.26 13.68
N MET A 103 18.63 -0.79 14.81
CA MET A 103 19.40 -0.63 16.06
C MET A 103 18.53 -1.07 17.22
#